data_AF-A0A946LL62-F1
#
_entry.id   AF-A0A946LL62-F1
#
_cell.length_a   1.000
_cell.length_b   1.000
_cell.length_c   1.000
_cell.angle_alpha   90.00
_cell.angle_beta   90.00
_cell.angle_gamma   90.00
#
_symmetry.space_group_name_H-M   'P 1'
#
loop_
_entity.id
_entity.type
_entity.pdbx_description
1 polymer ?
#
loop_
_entity_poly.entity_id
_entity_poly.type
_entity_poly.pdbx_seq_one_letter_code
_entity_poly.pdbx_strand_id
1 'polypeptide(L)'
;MEFELDFRENKTAWYIGAFLVITLFLFGLGEIGKPLTPYVGSTARVLGWADWTLHKAEKIYNTEITILRRDVELLVQVIEAKSNPVQVSLLVKQIGRDVVEGTPALASTRAAVAQATLDVGDWSIGILEREKAIQSLEIAIALLSE
;
A
#
# COMPACT_ATOMS: atom_id res chain seq x y z
N MET A 1 48.89 26.68 -25.92
CA MET A 1 48.60 26.76 -24.48
C MET A 1 48.22 25.36 -24.05
N GLU A 2 49.23 24.57 -23.70
CA GLU A 2 49.08 23.18 -23.27
C GLU A 2 48.93 23.20 -21.75
N PHE A 3 47.87 22.56 -21.25
CA PHE A 3 47.62 22.42 -19.82
C PHE A 3 48.49 21.27 -19.31
N GLU A 4 49.71 21.59 -18.86
CA GLU A 4 50.48 20.71 -17.98
C GLU A 4 49.76 20.65 -16.63
N LEU A 5 49.01 19.58 -16.40
CA LEU A 5 48.64 19.17 -15.06
C LEU A 5 49.89 18.53 -14.46
N ASP A 6 50.50 19.21 -13.50
CA ASP A 6 51.64 18.73 -12.74
C ASP A 6 51.17 17.73 -11.67
N PHE A 7 51.65 16.49 -11.80
CA PHE A 7 51.21 15.31 -11.07
C PHE A 7 51.80 15.27 -9.64
N ARG A 8 51.51 16.30 -8.82
CA ARG A 8 51.62 16.23 -7.35
C ARG A 8 50.38 15.57 -6.73
N GLU A 9 49.98 14.46 -7.36
CA GLU A 9 48.64 14.32 -7.94
C GLU A 9 47.62 13.50 -7.14
N ASN A 10 48.08 12.66 -6.22
CA ASN A 10 47.19 11.64 -5.66
C ASN A 10 46.12 12.24 -4.73
N LYS A 11 46.43 13.36 -4.05
CA LYS A 11 45.46 14.02 -3.16
C LYS A 11 44.43 14.84 -3.93
N THR A 12 44.84 15.53 -4.99
CA THR A 12 43.94 16.38 -5.79
C THR A 12 42.94 15.53 -6.57
N ALA A 13 43.40 14.44 -7.20
CA ALA A 13 42.52 13.47 -7.85
C ALA A 13 41.54 12.84 -6.84
N TRP A 14 42.00 12.54 -5.63
CA TRP A 14 41.14 12.03 -4.54
C TRP A 14 40.07 13.04 -4.11
N TYR A 15 40.43 14.33 -3.95
CA TYR A 15 39.47 15.38 -3.61
C TYR A 15 38.44 15.62 -4.73
N ILE A 16 38.87 15.60 -6.00
CA ILE A 16 37.98 15.72 -7.15
C ILE A 16 37.03 14.52 -7.24
N GLY A 17 37.55 13.31 -7.02
CA GLY A 17 36.74 12.09 -6.97
C GLY A 17 35.73 12.12 -5.84
N ALA A 18 36.14 12.50 -4.63
CA ALA A 18 35.25 12.65 -3.48
C ALA A 18 34.16 13.71 -3.73
N PHE A 19 34.53 14.84 -4.34
CA PHE A 19 33.59 15.90 -4.69
C PHE A 19 32.55 15.44 -5.71
N LEU A 20 32.98 14.70 -6.75
CA LEU A 20 32.07 14.12 -7.74
C LEU A 20 31.13 13.10 -7.12
N VAL A 21 31.62 12.22 -6.25
CA VAL A 21 30.80 11.23 -5.54
C VAL A 21 29.76 11.92 -4.64
N ILE A 22 30.17 12.93 -3.87
CA ILE A 22 29.25 13.70 -3.02
C ILE A 22 28.21 14.42 -3.89
N THR A 23 28.62 15.00 -5.01
CA THR A 23 27.71 15.71 -5.93
C THR A 23 26.71 14.76 -6.56
N LEU A 24 27.15 13.58 -7.03
CA LEU A 24 26.28 12.52 -7.53
C LEU A 24 25.34 11.99 -6.46
N PHE A 25 25.81 11.85 -5.22
CA PHE A 25 25.00 11.42 -4.09
C PHE A 25 23.93 12.46 -3.74
N LEU A 26 24.28 13.74 -3.69
CA LEU A 26 23.33 14.85 -3.47
C LEU A 26 22.34 14.99 -4.62
N PHE A 27 22.79 14.81 -5.87
CA PHE A 27 21.92 14.81 -7.04
C PHE A 27 20.93 13.63 -7.02
N GLY A 28 21.41 12.43 -6.67
CA GLY A 28 20.58 11.24 -6.49
C GLY A 28 19.54 11.41 -5.39
N LEU A 29 19.91 11.99 -4.25
CA LEU A 29 18.96 12.34 -3.19
C LEU A 29 17.91 13.37 -3.65
N GLY A 30 18.30 14.34 -4.47
CA GLY A 30 17.40 15.33 -5.05
C GLY A 30 16.36 14.73 -6.00
N GLU A 31 16.78 13.83 -6.88
CA GLU A 31 15.87 13.11 -7.81
C GLU A 31 14.88 12.20 -7.07
N ILE A 32 15.32 11.53 -5.99
CA ILE A 32 14.44 10.70 -5.15
C ILE A 32 13.40 11.56 -4.40
N GLY A 33 13.71 12.83 -4.10
CA GLY A 33 12.81 13.76 -3.42
C GLY A 33 11.80 14.48 -4.32
N LYS A 34 12.03 14.55 -5.64
CA LYS A 34 11.16 15.25 -6.60
C LYS A 34 9.70 14.78 -6.62
N PRO A 35 9.35 13.48 -6.60
CA PRO A 35 7.95 13.06 -6.55
C PRO A 35 7.29 13.36 -5.20
N LEU A 36 8.07 13.71 -4.18
CA LEU A 36 7.56 14.02 -2.85
C LEU A 36 7.43 15.53 -2.62
N THR A 37 8.21 16.40 -3.27
CA THR A 37 8.16 17.85 -3.03
C THR A 37 6.87 18.51 -3.55
N PRO A 38 6.01 19.08 -2.67
CA PRO A 38 4.85 19.85 -3.11
C PRO A 38 5.31 21.18 -3.76
N TYR A 39 4.74 21.47 -4.93
CA TYR A 39 4.91 22.75 -5.63
C TYR A 39 3.77 23.69 -5.25
N VAL A 40 4.10 24.91 -4.81
CA VAL A 40 3.13 26.02 -4.73
C VAL A 40 3.52 27.02 -5.82
N GLY A 41 2.79 26.98 -6.95
CA GLY A 41 3.15 27.74 -8.14
C GLY A 41 4.44 27.23 -8.79
N SER A 42 5.43 28.11 -8.97
CA SER A 42 6.72 27.81 -9.61
C SER A 42 7.87 27.55 -8.61
N THR A 43 7.57 27.38 -7.33
CA THR A 43 8.59 27.23 -6.27
C THR A 43 8.39 25.91 -5.53
N ALA A 44 9.44 25.08 -5.53
CA ALA A 44 9.47 23.85 -4.74
C ALA A 44 9.51 24.21 -3.25
N ARG A 45 8.51 23.77 -2.48
CA ARG A 45 8.45 23.97 -1.03
C ARG A 45 9.13 22.79 -0.34
N VAL A 46 9.93 23.07 0.69
CA VAL A 46 10.47 22.02 1.57
C VAL A 46 9.32 21.30 2.23
N LEU A 47 9.30 19.97 2.08
CA LEU A 47 8.25 19.11 2.60
C LEU A 47 8.16 19.27 4.12
N GLY A 48 7.03 19.78 4.61
CA GLY A 48 6.79 19.87 6.04
C GLY A 48 6.59 18.48 6.63
N TRP A 49 6.85 18.34 7.93
CA TRP A 49 6.52 17.11 8.66
C TRP A 49 5.04 16.72 8.52
N ALA A 50 4.15 17.72 8.46
CA ALA A 50 2.71 17.53 8.23
C ALA A 50 2.41 16.89 6.86
N ASP A 51 3.07 17.37 5.79
CA ASP A 51 2.90 16.86 4.43
C ASP A 51 3.39 15.40 4.32
N TRP A 52 4.50 15.07 5.00
CA TRP A 52 5.01 13.71 5.09
C TRP A 52 4.02 12.77 5.80
N THR A 53 3.47 13.22 6.94
CA THR A 53 2.50 12.42 7.69
C THR A 53 1.22 12.17 6.89
N LEU A 54 0.78 13.15 6.10
CA LEU A 54 -0.36 13.01 5.21
C LEU A 54 -0.09 11.98 4.10
N HIS A 55 1.04 12.11 3.40
CA HIS A 55 1.39 11.16 2.33
C HIS A 55 1.57 9.73 2.85
N LYS A 56 2.15 9.58 4.04
CA LYS A 56 2.27 8.28 4.70
C LYS A 56 0.89 7.70 5.06
N ALA A 57 -0.02 8.52 5.59
CA ALA A 57 -1.38 8.09 5.92
C ALA A 57 -2.15 7.67 4.67
N GLU A 58 -2.05 8.45 3.59
CA GLU A 58 -2.66 8.13 2.29
C GLU A 58 -2.14 6.80 1.73
N LYS A 59 -0.82 6.58 1.77
CA LYS A 59 -0.22 5.32 1.31
C LYS A 59 -0.75 4.11 2.11
N ILE A 60 -0.84 4.24 3.43
CA ILE A 60 -1.35 3.17 4.30
C ILE A 60 -2.82 2.89 3.96
N TYR A 61 -3.64 3.94 3.87
CA TYR A 61 -5.05 3.84 3.51
C TYR A 61 -5.26 3.15 2.15
N ASN A 62 -4.53 3.59 1.12
CA ASN A 62 -4.62 3.01 -0.22
C ASN A 62 -4.13 1.55 -0.28
N THR A 63 -3.16 1.19 0.55
CA THR A 63 -2.70 -0.19 0.65
C THR A 63 -3.78 -1.08 1.29
N GLU A 64 -4.38 -0.60 2.38
CA GLU A 64 -5.44 -1.33 3.10
C GLU A 64 -6.69 -1.53 2.24
N ILE A 65 -7.18 -0.48 1.56
CA ILE A 65 -8.36 -0.62 0.70
C ILE A 65 -8.12 -1.59 -0.47
N THR A 66 -6.89 -1.64 -1.00
CA THR A 66 -6.52 -2.58 -2.06
C THR A 66 -6.56 -4.03 -1.56
N ILE A 67 -6.07 -4.27 -0.33
CA ILE A 67 -6.12 -5.60 0.30
C ILE A 67 -7.58 -6.02 0.52
N LEU A 68 -8.39 -5.15 1.12
CA LEU A 68 -9.80 -5.44 1.41
C LEU A 68 -10.62 -5.71 0.14
N ARG A 69 -10.39 -4.94 -0.93
CA ARG A 69 -11.03 -5.17 -2.24
C ARG A 69 -10.67 -6.53 -2.82
N ARG A 70 -9.38 -6.86 -2.83
CA ARG A 70 -8.90 -8.17 -3.29
C ARG A 70 -9.54 -9.31 -2.49
N ASP A 71 -9.62 -9.16 -1.17
CA ASP A 71 -10.18 -10.18 -0.29
C ASP A 71 -11.67 -10.41 -0.54
N VAL A 72 -12.43 -9.33 -0.75
CA VAL A 72 -13.85 -9.40 -1.15
C VAL A 72 -14.01 -10.04 -2.53
N GLU A 73 -13.18 -9.69 -3.51
CA GLU A 73 -13.19 -10.33 -4.84
C GLU A 73 -12.94 -11.84 -4.75
N LEU A 74 -12.02 -12.28 -3.88
CA LEU A 74 -11.77 -13.70 -3.65
C LEU A 74 -12.99 -14.40 -3.03
N LEU A 75 -13.70 -13.75 -2.11
CA LEU A 75 -14.94 -14.28 -1.53
C LEU A 75 -16.06 -14.40 -2.57
N VAL A 76 -16.20 -13.42 -3.47
CA VAL A 76 -17.14 -13.48 -4.61
C VAL A 76 -16.82 -14.70 -5.46
N GLN A 77 -15.56 -14.87 -5.86
CA GLN A 77 -15.11 -16.00 -6.68
C GLN A 77 -15.41 -17.35 -6.03
N VAL A 78 -15.21 -17.46 -4.71
CA VAL A 78 -15.52 -18.68 -3.95
C VAL A 78 -17.02 -19.01 -3.95
N ILE A 79 -17.87 -17.99 -3.76
CA ILE A 79 -19.34 -18.14 -3.79
C ILE A 79 -19.86 -18.52 -5.17
N GLU A 80 -19.25 -17.99 -6.23
CA GLU A 80 -19.62 -18.27 -7.63
C GLU A 80 -19.13 -19.66 -8.08
N ALA A 81 -17.87 -19.97 -7.79
CA ALA A 81 -17.24 -21.23 -8.17
C ALA A 81 -17.72 -22.43 -7.35
N LYS A 82 -18.44 -22.20 -6.24
CA LYS A 82 -18.85 -23.23 -5.27
C LYS A 82 -17.65 -24.04 -4.78
N SER A 83 -16.60 -23.33 -4.39
CA SER A 83 -15.35 -23.93 -3.92
C SER A 83 -15.53 -24.84 -2.72
N ASN A 84 -14.61 -25.78 -2.51
CA ASN A 84 -14.73 -26.72 -1.41
C ASN A 84 -14.56 -26.03 -0.04
N PRO A 85 -15.14 -26.57 1.06
CA PRO A 85 -15.15 -25.90 2.36
C PRO A 85 -13.75 -25.69 2.96
N VAL A 86 -12.80 -26.56 2.60
CA VAL A 86 -11.40 -26.45 3.05
C VAL A 86 -10.74 -25.20 2.46
N GLN A 87 -10.89 -24.96 1.16
CA GLN A 87 -10.39 -23.76 0.50
C GLN A 87 -11.01 -22.50 1.09
N VAL A 88 -12.32 -22.53 1.37
CA VAL A 88 -13.00 -21.40 2.03
C VAL A 88 -12.44 -21.16 3.42
N SER A 89 -12.22 -22.19 4.23
CA SER A 89 -11.68 -22.04 5.58
C SER A 89 -10.27 -21.42 5.62
N LEU A 90 -9.44 -21.74 4.62
CA LEU A 90 -8.10 -21.15 4.47
C LEU A 90 -8.20 -19.67 4.10
N LEU A 91 -9.11 -19.33 3.20
CA LEU A 91 -9.38 -17.95 2.81
C LEU A 91 -9.93 -17.14 4.00
N VAL A 92 -10.90 -17.68 4.74
CA VAL A 92 -11.45 -17.06 5.96
C VAL A 92 -10.35 -16.76 6.97
N LYS A 93 -9.43 -17.69 7.18
CA LYS A 93 -8.30 -17.50 8.10
C LYS A 93 -7.31 -16.44 7.59
N GLN A 94 -7.14 -16.33 6.26
CA GLN A 94 -6.28 -15.31 5.67
C GLN A 94 -6.90 -13.92 5.84
N ILE A 95 -8.13 -13.74 5.38
CA ILE A 95 -8.84 -12.45 5.46
C ILE A 95 -9.02 -12.05 6.94
N GLY A 96 -9.29 -13.03 7.81
CA GLY A 96 -9.37 -12.82 9.25
C GLY A 96 -8.09 -12.26 9.87
N ARG A 97 -6.90 -12.44 9.26
CA ARG A 97 -5.67 -11.74 9.67
C ARG A 97 -5.57 -10.34 9.07
N ASP A 98 -6.00 -10.20 7.82
CA ASP A 98 -5.91 -8.94 7.07
C ASP A 98 -6.86 -7.86 7.64
N VAL A 99 -7.95 -8.26 8.33
CA VAL A 99 -8.93 -7.34 8.93
C VAL A 99 -8.68 -6.99 10.42
N VAL A 100 -7.67 -7.57 11.08
CA VAL A 100 -7.43 -7.35 12.53
C VAL A 100 -6.97 -5.93 12.84
N GLU A 101 -6.07 -5.40 12.00
CA GLU A 101 -5.40 -4.12 12.22
C GLU A 101 -5.41 -3.27 10.95
N GLY A 102 -5.09 -1.98 11.09
CA GLY A 102 -5.16 -0.99 9.99
C GLY A 102 -5.80 0.33 10.43
N THR A 103 -6.18 1.16 9.47
CA THR A 103 -6.55 2.54 9.70
C THR A 103 -7.94 2.71 10.34
N PRO A 104 -8.09 3.65 11.29
CA PRO A 104 -9.38 3.93 11.93
C PRO A 104 -10.48 4.35 10.94
N ALA A 105 -10.11 5.00 9.83
CA ALA A 105 -11.03 5.45 8.80
C ALA A 105 -11.76 4.28 8.10
N LEU A 106 -11.13 3.10 8.01
CA LEU A 106 -11.68 1.91 7.37
C LEU A 106 -12.24 0.89 8.37
N ALA A 107 -12.40 1.27 9.65
CA ALA A 107 -12.82 0.34 10.69
C ALA A 107 -14.21 -0.28 10.42
N SER A 108 -15.17 0.50 9.92
CA SER A 108 -16.49 0.02 9.51
C SER A 108 -16.41 -0.94 8.32
N THR A 109 -15.63 -0.58 7.31
CA THR A 109 -15.41 -1.39 6.10
C THR A 109 -14.76 -2.72 6.45
N ARG A 110 -13.72 -2.74 7.30
CA ARG A 110 -13.12 -3.98 7.80
C ARG A 110 -14.09 -4.85 8.57
N ALA A 111 -14.92 -4.25 9.42
CA ALA A 111 -15.92 -5.01 10.18
C ALA A 111 -16.92 -5.69 9.23
N ALA A 112 -17.34 -4.99 8.17
CA ALA A 112 -18.20 -5.57 7.14
C ALA A 112 -17.51 -6.70 6.36
N VAL A 113 -16.25 -6.52 5.96
CA VAL A 113 -15.46 -7.58 5.29
C VAL A 113 -15.27 -8.79 6.21
N ALA A 114 -14.98 -8.57 7.49
CA ALA A 114 -14.85 -9.64 8.47
C ALA A 114 -16.17 -10.42 8.64
N GLN A 115 -17.30 -9.71 8.71
CA GLN A 115 -18.62 -10.35 8.79
C GLN A 115 -18.94 -11.15 7.52
N ALA A 116 -18.75 -10.56 6.33
CA ALA A 116 -18.95 -11.26 5.06
C ALA A 116 -18.07 -12.51 4.97
N THR A 117 -16.82 -12.43 5.43
CA THR A 117 -15.90 -13.57 5.48
C THR A 117 -16.44 -14.71 6.34
N LEU A 118 -16.95 -14.41 7.53
CA LEU A 118 -17.56 -15.41 8.41
C LEU A 118 -18.80 -16.03 7.76
N ASP A 119 -19.67 -15.21 7.18
CA ASP A 119 -20.91 -15.68 6.56
C ASP A 119 -20.65 -16.56 5.32
N VAL A 120 -19.63 -16.23 4.52
CA VAL A 120 -19.17 -17.10 3.41
C VAL A 120 -18.60 -18.41 3.94
N GLY A 121 -17.84 -18.35 5.04
CA GLY A 121 -17.34 -19.53 5.75
C GLY A 121 -18.47 -20.45 6.20
N ASP A 122 -19.46 -19.90 6.90
CA ASP A 122 -20.61 -20.64 7.44
C ASP A 122 -21.50 -21.19 6.32
N TRP A 123 -21.67 -20.46 5.22
CA TRP A 123 -22.33 -20.96 4.02
C TRP A 123 -21.60 -22.17 3.43
N SER A 124 -20.27 -22.13 3.35
CA SER A 124 -19.49 -23.21 2.74
C SER A 124 -19.62 -24.55 3.47
N ILE A 125 -19.87 -24.52 4.78
CA ILE A 125 -20.12 -25.70 5.61
C ILE A 125 -21.61 -26.00 5.81
N GLY A 126 -22.50 -25.25 5.16
CA GLY A 126 -23.95 -25.48 5.17
C GLY A 126 -24.68 -25.01 6.42
N ILE A 127 -24.06 -24.16 7.24
CA ILE A 127 -24.71 -23.55 8.42
C ILE A 127 -25.61 -22.38 7.99
N LEU A 128 -25.17 -21.60 6.99
CA LEU A 128 -25.86 -20.40 6.51
C LEU A 128 -26.38 -20.58 5.08
N GLU A 129 -27.50 -19.92 4.78
CA GLU A 129 -28.03 -19.82 3.42
C GLU A 129 -27.13 -18.95 2.53
N ARG A 130 -27.04 -19.30 1.24
CA ARG A 130 -26.19 -18.61 0.27
C ARG A 130 -26.56 -17.14 0.14
N GLU A 131 -27.84 -16.85 0.17
CA GLU A 131 -28.42 -15.51 0.01
C GLU A 131 -27.98 -14.58 1.14
N LYS A 132 -27.86 -15.09 2.36
CA LYS A 132 -27.34 -14.31 3.50
C LYS A 132 -25.85 -14.01 3.36
N ALA A 133 -25.06 -14.99 2.92
CA ALA A 133 -23.64 -14.78 2.66
C ALA A 133 -23.41 -13.74 1.55
N ILE A 134 -24.25 -13.76 0.49
CA ILE A 134 -24.23 -12.76 -0.58
C ILE A 134 -24.61 -11.38 -0.05
N GLN A 135 -25.67 -11.28 0.77
CA GLN A 135 -26.09 -10.01 1.33
C GLN A 135 -24.98 -9.34 2.15
N SER A 136 -24.28 -10.09 3.00
CA SER A 136 -23.15 -9.56 3.76
C SER A 136 -22.00 -9.13 2.86
N LEU A 137 -21.76 -9.86 1.76
CA LEU A 137 -20.76 -9.51 0.77
C LEU A 137 -21.12 -8.22 0.02
N GLU A 138 -22.39 -8.03 -0.35
CA GLU A 138 -22.89 -6.81 -1.00
C GLU A 138 -22.72 -5.58 -0.11
N ILE A 139 -22.97 -5.71 1.20
CA ILE A 139 -22.71 -4.64 2.18
C ILE A 139 -21.22 -4.28 2.21
N ALA A 140 -20.34 -5.29 2.23
CA ALA A 140 -18.90 -5.06 2.22
C ALA A 140 -18.43 -4.38 0.91
N ILE A 141 -18.98 -4.80 -0.24
CA ILE A 141 -18.70 -4.18 -1.55
C ILE A 141 -19.15 -2.72 -1.57
N ALA A 142 -20.36 -2.42 -1.06
CA ALA A 142 -20.89 -1.06 -1.01
C ALA A 142 -19.97 -0.12 -0.22
N LEU A 143 -19.51 -0.56 0.96
CA LEU A 143 -18.59 0.20 1.82
C LEU A 143 -17.16 0.33 1.27
N LEU A 144 -16.77 -0.49 0.29
CA LEU A 144 -15.49 -0.37 -0.41
C LEU A 144 -15.57 0.53 -1.67
N SER A 145 -16.80 0.88 -2.08
CA SER A 145 -17.07 1.72 -3.26
C SER A 145 -17.29 3.19 -2.94
N GLU A 146 -17.52 3.52 -1.66
CA GLU A 146 -17.46 4.89 -1.12
C GLU A 146 -16.02 5.43 -1.05
#